data_AF-A0A9Q1HYZ8-F1
#
_entry.id   AF-A0A9Q1HYZ8-F1
#
_cell.length_a   1.000
_cell.length_b   1.000
_cell.length_c   1.000
_cell.angle_alpha   90.00
_cell.angle_beta   90.00
_cell.angle_gamma   90.00
#
_symmetry.space_group_name_H-M   'P 1'
#
loop_
_entity.id
_entity.type
_entity.pdbx_description
1 polymer ?
#
loop_
_entity_poly.entity_id
_entity_poly.type
_entity_poly.pdbx_seq_one_letter_code
_entity_poly.pdbx_strand_id
1 'polypeptide(L)'
;MQAFMGPLRIVAVVTVILSLTVLGTDGNKAHNCCQEVSTQNITVPILGYRVQLRKPPCVKAVIFLTEDGEKCSHWKESWVFQKIRELEAARKKQAQISSQ
;
A
#
# COMPACT_ATOMS: atom_id res chain seq x y z
N MET A 1 4.33 -69.22 13.98
CA MET A 1 3.68 -68.48 12.87
C MET A 1 4.43 -67.17 12.69
N GLN A 2 5.09 -67.00 11.56
CA GLN A 2 5.77 -65.76 11.18
C GLN A 2 4.71 -64.75 10.70
N ALA A 3 4.80 -63.51 11.17
CA ALA A 3 4.27 -62.35 10.47
C ALA A 3 5.17 -61.14 10.80
N PHE A 4 6.29 -61.05 10.07
CA PHE A 4 6.97 -59.77 9.85
C PHE A 4 6.10 -58.95 8.89
N MET A 5 5.51 -57.87 9.37
CA MET A 5 4.88 -56.85 8.52
C MET A 5 5.31 -55.45 8.98
N GLY A 6 6.42 -54.99 8.37
CA GLY A 6 6.53 -53.67 7.73
C GLY A 6 6.58 -52.39 8.59
N PRO A 7 7.57 -51.50 8.37
CA PRO A 7 7.78 -50.31 9.20
C PRO A 7 7.00 -49.06 8.75
N LEU A 8 6.76 -48.18 9.74
CA LEU A 8 6.60 -46.72 9.66
C LEU A 8 5.44 -46.17 8.81
N ARG A 9 4.28 -45.95 9.43
CA ARG A 9 3.26 -45.03 8.91
C ARG A 9 3.50 -43.63 9.47
N ILE A 10 4.18 -42.81 8.68
CA ILE A 10 4.21 -41.35 8.84
C ILE A 10 2.78 -40.86 8.58
N VAL A 11 2.01 -40.63 9.64
CA VAL A 11 0.75 -39.89 9.53
C VAL A 11 1.11 -38.43 9.80
N ALA A 12 1.25 -37.68 8.71
CA ALA A 12 1.56 -36.26 8.71
C ALA A 12 0.54 -35.51 9.57
N VAL A 13 1.02 -34.83 10.61
CA VAL A 13 0.23 -33.90 11.42
C VAL A 13 -0.03 -32.68 10.53
N VAL A 14 -1.17 -32.64 9.86
CA VAL A 14 -1.62 -31.45 9.13
C VAL A 14 -2.19 -30.48 10.17
N THR A 15 -1.35 -29.57 10.62
CA THR A 15 -1.78 -28.42 11.43
C THR A 15 -2.63 -27.52 10.55
N VAL A 16 -3.94 -27.47 10.83
CA VAL A 16 -4.85 -26.50 10.21
C VAL A 16 -4.50 -25.14 10.80
N ILE A 17 -3.67 -24.37 10.10
CA ILE A 17 -3.43 -22.97 10.44
C ILE A 17 -4.71 -22.20 10.09
N LEU A 18 -5.40 -21.74 11.13
CA LEU A 18 -6.55 -20.84 11.04
C LEU A 18 -6.06 -19.48 10.52
N SER A 19 -6.13 -19.28 9.21
CA SER A 19 -5.88 -17.97 8.61
C SER A 19 -7.04 -17.03 8.95
N LEU A 20 -6.90 -16.21 9.99
CA LEU A 20 -7.73 -15.02 10.15
C LEU A 20 -7.37 -14.05 9.01
N THR A 21 -8.11 -14.12 7.91
CA THR A 21 -8.07 -13.05 6.91
C THR A 21 -8.86 -11.88 7.46
N VAL A 22 -8.15 -10.89 8.02
CA VAL A 22 -8.74 -9.57 8.23
C VAL A 22 -8.97 -9.00 6.83
N LEU A 23 -10.18 -9.13 6.31
CA LEU A 23 -10.65 -8.36 5.16
C LEU A 23 -10.81 -6.91 5.63
N GLY A 24 -9.70 -6.18 5.63
CA GLY A 24 -9.66 -4.75 5.84
C GLY A 24 -9.32 -4.06 4.54
N THR A 25 -10.23 -4.02 3.57
CA THR A 25 -10.23 -2.98 2.54
C THR A 25 -11.68 -2.66 2.19
N ASP A 26 -12.07 -1.42 2.50
CA ASP A 26 -13.29 -0.78 2.04
C ASP A 26 -13.45 -0.95 0.53
N GLY A 27 -14.25 -1.94 0.14
CA GLY A 27 -14.74 -2.14 -1.21
C GLY A 27 -15.80 -1.10 -1.57
N ASN A 28 -15.54 0.18 -1.31
CA ASN A 28 -16.41 1.24 -1.79
C ASN A 28 -16.19 1.36 -3.31
N LYS A 29 -17.27 1.17 -4.08
CA LYS A 29 -17.33 1.23 -5.55
C LYS A 29 -16.28 2.20 -6.12
N ALA A 30 -15.36 1.67 -6.94
CA ALA A 30 -14.19 2.36 -7.45
C ALA A 30 -14.54 3.65 -8.22
N HIS A 31 -14.76 4.75 -7.50
CA HIS A 31 -14.48 6.06 -8.04
C HIS A 31 -12.96 6.15 -8.14
N ASN A 32 -12.43 6.35 -9.35
CA ASN A 32 -10.98 6.49 -9.61
C ASN A 32 -10.38 7.79 -9.01
N CYS A 33 -11.00 8.36 -7.97
CA CYS A 33 -10.64 9.65 -7.39
C CYS A 33 -10.94 9.71 -5.88
N CYS A 34 -10.20 10.55 -5.16
CA CYS A 34 -10.47 10.84 -3.75
C CYS A 34 -11.75 11.67 -3.59
N GLN A 35 -12.69 11.18 -2.79
CA GLN A 35 -13.86 11.96 -2.32
C GLN A 35 -13.63 12.55 -0.93
N GLU A 36 -12.75 11.93 -0.15
CA GLU A 36 -12.32 12.38 1.16
C GLU A 36 -10.80 12.43 1.22
N VAL A 37 -10.27 13.14 2.22
CA VAL A 37 -8.84 13.34 2.41
C VAL A 37 -8.49 13.24 3.89
N SER A 38 -7.35 12.63 4.19
CA SER A 38 -6.81 12.55 5.54
C SER A 38 -5.83 13.70 5.81
N THR A 39 -5.82 14.20 7.04
CA THR A 39 -4.79 15.11 7.57
C THR A 39 -3.65 14.36 8.26
N GLN A 40 -3.83 13.07 8.53
CA GLN A 40 -2.86 12.24 9.25
C GLN A 40 -1.61 11.97 8.41
N ASN A 41 -0.46 11.90 9.08
CA ASN A 41 0.78 11.47 8.46
C ASN A 41 0.69 10.01 7.99
N ILE A 42 1.29 9.74 6.84
CA ILE A 42 1.47 8.39 6.32
C ILE A 42 2.76 7.82 6.93
N THR A 43 2.64 6.67 7.60
CA THR A 43 3.76 5.99 8.26
C THR A 43 4.42 4.92 7.38
N VAL A 44 3.72 4.47 6.34
CA VAL A 44 4.21 3.51 5.36
C VAL A 44 5.08 4.20 4.29
N PRO A 45 5.97 3.46 3.61
CA PRO A 45 6.81 4.04 2.57
C PRO A 45 6.01 4.65 1.42
N ILE A 46 6.33 5.89 1.08
CA ILE A 46 5.74 6.63 -0.05
C ILE A 46 6.68 6.51 -1.25
N LEU A 47 6.19 5.89 -2.31
CA LEU A 47 6.91 5.64 -3.56
C LEU A 47 6.79 6.80 -4.54
N GLY A 48 5.70 7.55 -4.47
CA GLY A 48 5.42 8.66 -5.37
C GLY A 48 4.15 9.39 -5.01
N TYR A 49 3.75 10.32 -5.88
CA TYR A 49 2.52 11.08 -5.68
C TYR A 49 1.91 11.53 -7.01
N ARG A 50 0.62 11.86 -6.99
CA ARG A 50 -0.04 12.65 -8.02
C ARG A 50 -0.97 13.68 -7.38
N VAL A 51 -1.20 14.78 -8.09
CA VAL A 51 -2.14 15.82 -7.65
C VAL A 51 -3.49 15.59 -8.32
N GLN A 52 -4.54 15.53 -7.51
CA GLN A 52 -5.92 15.48 -7.99
C GLN A 52 -6.55 16.87 -7.91
N LEU A 53 -7.04 17.36 -9.05
CA LEU A 53 -7.84 18.57 -9.11
C LEU A 53 -9.28 18.27 -8.65
N ARG A 54 -9.92 19.27 -8.02
CA ARG A 54 -11.32 19.15 -7.59
C ARG A 54 -12.22 19.00 -8.81
N LYS A 55 -13.01 17.92 -8.85
CA LYS A 55 -14.06 17.67 -9.85
C LYS A 55 -15.16 16.83 -9.18
N PRO A 56 -16.23 17.45 -8.64
CA PRO A 56 -17.25 16.75 -7.86
C PRO A 56 -17.74 15.46 -8.57
N PRO A 57 -17.85 14.33 -7.84
CA PRO A 57 -17.72 14.19 -6.38
C PRO A 57 -16.27 14.20 -5.85
N CYS A 58 -15.26 14.24 -6.71
CA CYS A 58 -13.86 14.24 -6.33
C CYS A 58 -13.44 15.58 -5.70
N VAL A 59 -12.75 15.50 -4.56
CA VAL A 59 -12.18 16.67 -3.87
C VAL A 59 -10.77 16.99 -4.35
N LYS A 60 -10.23 18.16 -3.99
CA LYS A 60 -8.81 18.47 -4.25
C LYS A 60 -7.96 17.66 -3.27
N ALA A 61 -7.03 16.85 -3.77
CA ALA A 61 -6.21 15.96 -2.95
C ALA A 61 -4.79 15.82 -3.51
N VAL A 62 -3.85 15.46 -2.65
CA VAL A 62 -2.59 14.83 -3.06
C VAL A 62 -2.75 13.34 -2.81
N ILE A 63 -2.55 12.54 -3.84
CA ILE A 63 -2.64 11.08 -3.75
C ILE A 63 -1.24 10.53 -3.69
N PHE A 64 -0.85 9.98 -2.56
CA PHE A 64 0.43 9.29 -2.40
C PHE A 64 0.28 7.84 -2.82
N LEU A 65 1.23 7.37 -3.62
CA LEU A 65 1.41 5.96 -3.94
C LEU A 65 2.31 5.37 -2.87
N THR A 66 1.78 4.43 -2.09
CA THR A 66 2.47 3.74 -1.00
C THR A 66 2.54 2.25 -1.30
N GLU A 67 3.35 1.51 -0.54
CA GLU A 67 3.46 0.05 -0.69
C GLU A 67 2.14 -0.69 -0.42
N ASP A 68 1.27 -0.12 0.42
CA ASP A 68 -0.03 -0.67 0.79
C ASP A 68 -1.20 -0.08 -0.03
N GLY A 69 -0.91 0.71 -1.07
CA GLY A 69 -1.92 1.24 -1.99
C GLY A 69 -1.88 2.76 -2.16
N GLU A 70 -3.02 3.37 -2.49
CA GLU A 70 -3.09 4.82 -2.66
C GLU A 70 -3.69 5.48 -1.42
N LYS A 71 -3.09 6.58 -0.96
CA LYS A 71 -3.58 7.35 0.20
C LYS A 71 -3.91 8.78 -0.20
N CYS A 72 -5.14 9.20 0.08
CA CYS A 72 -5.65 10.55 -0.18
C CYS A 72 -5.28 11.49 0.98
N SER A 73 -4.44 12.49 0.72
CA SER A 73 -4.00 13.46 1.72
C SER A 73 -4.47 14.87 1.41
N HIS A 74 -4.78 15.62 2.46
CA HIS A 74 -5.23 16.99 2.34
C HIS A 74 -4.07 17.89 1.89
N TRP A 75 -4.25 18.57 0.77
CA TRP A 75 -3.18 19.32 0.09
C TRP A 75 -2.63 20.51 0.88
N LYS A 76 -3.26 20.94 1.98
CA LYS A 76 -2.76 22.06 2.82
C LYS A 76 -1.85 21.61 3.96
N GLU A 77 -1.73 20.31 4.23
CA GLU A 77 -0.90 19.86 5.35
C GLU A 77 0.58 20.14 5.08
N SER A 78 1.30 20.68 6.06
CA SER A 78 2.70 21.06 5.92
C SER A 78 3.60 19.87 5.54
N TRP A 79 3.32 18.69 6.10
CA TRP A 79 4.05 17.45 5.82
C TRP A 79 3.86 16.98 4.37
N VAL A 80 2.69 17.22 3.77
CA VAL A 80 2.40 16.85 2.37
C VAL A 80 3.33 17.64 1.44
N PHE A 81 3.45 18.95 1.67
CA PHE A 81 4.38 19.79 0.92
C PHE A 81 5.84 19.42 1.12
N GLN A 82 6.23 19.06 2.34
CA GLN A 82 7.60 18.58 2.62
C GLN A 82 7.89 17.29 1.85
N LYS A 83 6.98 16.31 1.91
CA LYS A 83 7.14 15.02 1.23
C LYS A 83 7.21 15.17 -0.30
N ILE A 84 6.36 16.02 -0.89
CA ILE A 84 6.43 16.31 -2.33
C ILE A 84 7.81 16.86 -2.72
N ARG A 85 8.35 17.81 -1.95
CA ARG A 85 9.67 18.38 -2.24
C ARG A 85 10.78 17.33 -2.16
N GLU A 86 10.73 16.44 -1.18
CA GLU A 86 11.67 15.32 -1.05
C GLU A 86 11.61 14.40 -2.27
N LEU A 87 10.40 14.01 -2.70
CA LEU A 87 10.19 13.15 -3.86
C LEU A 87 10.69 13.80 -5.16
N GLU A 88 10.41 15.09 -5.37
CA GLU A 88 10.91 15.83 -6.52
C GLU A 88 12.44 15.97 -6.53
N ALA A 89 13.04 16.21 -5.36
CA ALA A 89 14.50 16.25 -5.24
C ALA A 89 15.13 14.89 -5.54
N ALA A 90 14.55 13.80 -5.06
CA ALA A 90 15.00 12.44 -5.35
C ALA A 90 14.89 12.12 -6.85
N ARG A 91 13.76 12.45 -7.48
CA ARG A 91 13.53 12.26 -8.92
C ARG A 91 14.57 12.99 -9.78
N LYS A 92 14.91 14.24 -9.42
CA LYS A 92 15.94 15.01 -10.13
C LYS A 92 17.32 14.35 -10.02
N LYS A 93 17.70 13.90 -8.83
CA LYS A 93 18.97 13.19 -8.61
C LYS A 93 19.03 11.91 -9.43
N GLN A 94 17.95 11.13 -9.45
CA GLN A 94 17.87 9.91 -10.27
C GLN A 94 17.99 10.20 -11.77
N ALA A 95 17.31 11.23 -12.27
CA ALA A 95 17.41 11.62 -13.67
C ALA A 95 18.85 11.99 -14.07
N GLN A 96 19.60 12.66 -13.19
CA GLN A 96 21.01 12.99 -13.41
C GLN A 96 21.89 11.74 -13.45
N ILE A 97 21.69 10.80 -12.52
CA ILE A 97 22.43 9.53 -12.48
C ILE A 97 22.15 8.71 -13.75
N SER A 98 20.89 8.66 -14.23
CA SER A 98 20.53 7.92 -15.45
C SER A 98 21.06 8.53 -16.76
N SER A 99 21.58 9.76 -16.70
CA SER A 99 22.15 10.47 -17.86
C SER A 99 23.68 10.40 -17.96
N GLN A 100 24.34 9.72 -17.00
CA GLN A 100 25.77 9.42 -16.99
C GLN A 100 26.01 7.95 -17.30
#